data_AF-A0A3C0C5Y0-F1
#
_entry.id   AF-A0A3C0C5Y0-F1
#
_cell.length_a   1.000
_cell.length_b   1.000
_cell.length_c   1.000
_cell.angle_alpha   90.00
_cell.angle_beta   90.00
_cell.angle_gamma   90.00
#
_symmetry.space_group_name_H-M   'P 1'
#
loop_
_entity.id
_entity.type
_entity.pdbx_description
1 polymer ?
#
loop_
_entity_poly.entity_id
_entity_poly.type
_entity_poly.pdbx_seq_one_letter_code
_entity_poly.pdbx_strand_id
1 'polypeptide(L)'
;AEARTLSAIAANWAHSDATWNYMRGHNSNYASETLNRDALTEVGISSMIFIDNNNMVRLFKDFSADDEPSSPESEFSAIFNDPKNQYLLDNTGAAGISGIVLKENQPILFTVKPILTSDIEGP
;
A
#
# COMPACT_ATOMS: atom_id res chain seq x y z
N ALA A 1 -0.70 -18.84 0.12
CA ALA A 1 0.74 -18.55 0.16
C ALA A 1 0.99 -17.10 -0.26
N GLU A 2 0.45 -16.69 -1.41
CA GLU A 2 0.58 -15.35 -2.01
C GLU A 2 0.19 -14.19 -1.08
N ALA A 3 -0.94 -14.25 -0.37
CA ALA A 3 -1.32 -13.20 0.59
C ALA A 3 -0.29 -12.98 1.71
N ARG A 4 0.38 -14.04 2.17
CA ARG A 4 1.44 -13.93 3.19
C ARG A 4 2.70 -13.32 2.59
N THR A 5 3.03 -13.68 1.36
CA THR A 5 4.14 -13.09 0.60
C THR A 5 3.91 -11.59 0.39
N LEU A 6 2.73 -11.20 -0.12
CA LEU A 6 2.39 -9.80 -0.33
C LEU A 6 2.42 -9.00 0.98
N SER A 7 1.88 -9.57 2.08
CA SER A 7 1.95 -8.93 3.39
C SER A 7 3.40 -8.74 3.86
N ALA A 8 4.27 -9.74 3.71
CA ALA A 8 5.68 -9.62 4.06
C ALA A 8 6.40 -8.56 3.21
N ILE A 9 6.12 -8.53 1.89
CA ILE A 9 6.65 -7.52 0.98
C ILE A 9 6.20 -6.12 1.45
N ALA A 10 4.90 -5.90 1.67
CA ALA A 10 4.40 -4.61 2.13
C ALA A 10 5.01 -4.15 3.46
N ALA A 11 5.36 -5.07 4.37
CA ALA A 11 6.02 -4.71 5.63
C ALA A 11 7.38 -4.03 5.42
N ASN A 12 8.13 -4.39 4.37
CA ASN A 12 9.44 -3.78 4.08
C ASN A 12 9.35 -2.27 3.82
N TRP A 13 8.24 -1.80 3.27
CA TRP A 13 7.99 -0.37 3.06
C TRP A 13 7.16 0.23 4.19
N ALA A 14 6.20 -0.51 4.76
CA ALA A 14 5.34 0.02 5.82
C ALA A 14 6.10 0.25 7.13
N HIS A 15 7.06 -0.60 7.49
CA HIS A 15 7.84 -0.49 8.72
C HIS A 15 9.22 0.10 8.42
N SER A 16 9.24 1.38 8.06
CA SER A 16 10.44 2.08 7.58
C SER A 16 10.40 3.55 7.96
N ASP A 17 11.52 4.04 8.51
CA ASP A 17 11.65 5.45 8.87
C ASP A 17 11.55 6.37 7.65
N ALA A 18 11.92 5.89 6.46
CA ALA A 18 11.78 6.67 5.23
C ALA A 18 10.30 6.93 4.91
N THR A 19 9.48 5.88 4.97
CA THR A 19 8.03 5.96 4.75
C THR A 19 7.35 6.76 5.85
N TRP A 20 7.75 6.54 7.10
CA TRP A 20 7.27 7.30 8.25
C TRP A 20 7.53 8.80 8.06
N ASN A 21 8.77 9.18 7.73
CA ASN A 21 9.13 10.57 7.50
C ASN A 21 8.40 11.19 6.31
N TYR A 22 8.16 10.43 5.23
CA TYR A 22 7.33 10.88 4.12
C TYR A 22 5.91 11.22 4.58
N MET A 23 5.26 10.32 5.33
CA MET A 23 3.89 10.52 5.82
C MET A 23 3.78 11.68 6.81
N ARG A 24 4.86 12.03 7.50
CA ARG A 24 4.96 13.20 8.38
C ARG A 24 5.30 14.50 7.64
N GLY A 25 5.49 14.46 6.33
CA GLY A 25 5.84 15.61 5.50
C GLY A 25 7.32 16.03 5.59
N HIS A 26 8.19 15.17 6.12
CA HIS A 26 9.61 15.46 6.32
C HIS A 26 10.50 15.07 5.14
N ASN A 27 9.97 14.37 4.11
CA ASN A 27 10.72 14.06 2.89
C ASN A 27 9.81 14.09 1.66
N SER A 28 9.68 15.24 0.98
CA SER A 28 8.87 15.34 -0.25
C SER A 28 9.40 14.51 -1.44
N ASN A 29 10.68 14.11 -1.41
CA ASN A 29 11.34 13.40 -2.51
C ASN A 29 11.28 11.87 -2.36
N TYR A 30 10.63 11.36 -1.32
CA TYR A 30 10.54 9.92 -1.02
C TYR A 30 10.17 9.07 -2.24
N ALA A 31 9.17 9.50 -3.02
CA ALA A 31 8.68 8.73 -4.17
C ALA A 31 9.72 8.60 -5.30
N SER A 32 10.64 9.55 -5.45
CA SER A 32 11.73 9.48 -6.44
C SER A 32 13.01 8.83 -5.90
N GLU A 33 13.26 8.93 -4.59
CA GLU A 33 14.51 8.46 -3.98
C GLU A 33 14.41 7.03 -3.41
N THR A 34 13.23 6.63 -2.93
CA THR A 34 13.04 5.37 -2.20
C THR A 34 12.24 4.34 -3.00
N LEU A 35 11.24 4.79 -3.77
CA LEU A 35 10.39 3.88 -4.52
C LEU A 35 11.03 3.53 -5.88
N ASN A 36 11.91 2.53 -5.86
CA ASN A 36 12.52 1.98 -7.05
C ASN A 36 11.52 1.11 -7.82
N ARG A 37 11.19 1.51 -9.06
CA ARG A 37 10.22 0.80 -9.92
C ARG A 37 10.68 -0.62 -10.22
N ASP A 38 11.91 -0.80 -10.68
CA ASP A 38 12.44 -2.10 -11.09
C ASP A 38 12.36 -3.11 -9.94
N ALA A 39 12.76 -2.68 -8.73
CA ALA A 39 12.70 -3.54 -7.54
C ALA A 39 11.27 -3.94 -7.18
N LEU A 40 10.29 -3.04 -7.37
CA LEU A 40 8.89 -3.27 -7.02
C LEU A 40 8.15 -4.12 -8.05
N THR A 41 8.40 -3.88 -9.33
CA THR A 41 7.92 -4.72 -10.41
C THR A 41 8.49 -6.14 -10.30
N GLU A 42 9.78 -6.29 -9.98
CA GLU A 42 10.43 -7.61 -9.82
C GLU A 42 9.81 -8.46 -8.71
N VAL A 43 9.40 -7.84 -7.60
CA VAL A 43 8.72 -8.54 -6.49
C VAL A 43 7.20 -8.65 -6.68
N GLY A 44 6.67 -8.25 -7.85
CA GLY A 44 5.26 -8.40 -8.22
C GLY A 44 4.31 -7.39 -7.59
N ILE A 45 4.80 -6.21 -7.19
CA ILE A 45 3.96 -5.11 -6.74
C ILE A 45 3.53 -4.27 -7.94
N SER A 46 2.23 -4.19 -8.17
CA SER A 46 1.64 -3.35 -9.21
C SER A 46 1.38 -1.92 -8.75
N SER A 47 0.99 -1.75 -7.49
CA SER A 47 0.57 -0.46 -6.95
C SER A 47 1.00 -0.27 -5.51
N MET A 48 1.35 0.97 -5.16
CA MET A 48 1.39 1.43 -3.77
C MET A 48 0.47 2.61 -3.56
N ILE A 49 -0.22 2.58 -2.42
CA ILE A 49 -1.18 3.59 -2.02
C ILE A 49 -0.92 3.93 -0.57
N PHE A 50 -0.59 5.18 -0.28
CA PHE A 50 -0.38 5.63 1.10
C PHE A 50 -1.54 6.49 1.55
N ILE A 51 -2.06 6.19 2.73
CA ILE A 51 -3.24 6.81 3.33
C ILE A 51 -2.81 7.35 4.68
N ASP A 52 -3.20 8.58 5.00
CA ASP A 52 -2.93 9.16 6.31
C ASP A 52 -4.01 8.80 7.35
N ASN A 53 -3.80 9.24 8.60
CA ASN A 53 -4.73 8.98 9.71
C ASN A 53 -6.10 9.69 9.56
N ASN A 54 -6.24 10.59 8.58
CA ASN A 54 -7.51 11.24 8.25
C ASN A 54 -8.20 10.52 7.07
N ASN A 55 -7.73 9.33 6.70
CA ASN A 55 -8.16 8.54 5.54
C ASN A 55 -7.99 9.27 4.20
N MET A 56 -7.07 10.24 4.14
CA MET A 56 -6.73 10.95 2.92
C MET A 56 -5.55 10.25 2.22
N VAL A 57 -5.71 9.97 0.93
CA VAL A 57 -4.61 9.42 0.13
C VAL A 57 -3.53 10.47 -0.05
N ARG A 58 -2.30 10.11 0.31
CA ARG A 58 -1.09 10.94 0.17
C ARG A 58 -0.27 10.57 -1.05
N LEU A 59 -0.36 9.32 -1.50
CA LEU A 59 0.37 8.82 -2.67
C LEU A 59 -0.45 7.77 -3.40
N PHE A 60 -0.55 7.93 -4.71
CA PHE A 60 -0.81 6.85 -5.66
C PHE A 60 0.44 6.64 -6.49
N LYS A 61 0.90 5.39 -6.60
CA LYS A 61 2.06 5.08 -7.41
C LYS A 61 1.92 3.73 -8.10
N ASP A 62 2.08 3.75 -9.41
CA ASP A 62 2.01 2.61 -10.31
C ASP A 62 3.42 2.05 -10.59
N PHE A 63 3.54 0.74 -10.45
CA PHE A 63 4.72 -0.09 -10.66
C PHE A 63 4.44 -1.30 -11.55
N SER A 64 3.28 -1.36 -12.18
CA SER A 64 2.89 -2.49 -13.00
C SER A 64 3.76 -2.60 -14.24
N ALA A 65 3.82 -3.81 -14.80
CA ALA A 65 4.43 -4.02 -16.10
C ALA A 65 3.58 -3.36 -17.19
N ASP A 66 4.20 -3.02 -18.33
CA ASP A 66 3.53 -2.30 -19.42
C ASP A 66 2.42 -3.14 -20.09
N ASP A 67 2.52 -4.47 -20.02
CA ASP A 67 1.55 -5.42 -20.56
C ASP A 67 0.40 -5.76 -19.60
N GLU A 68 0.54 -5.42 -18.31
CA GLU A 68 -0.49 -5.58 -17.28
C GLU A 68 -0.64 -4.28 -16.48
N PRO A 69 -1.25 -3.23 -17.06
CA PRO A 69 -1.31 -1.92 -16.45
C PRO A 69 -2.17 -1.92 -15.18
N SER A 70 -1.62 -1.38 -14.09
CA SER A 70 -2.40 -1.09 -12.89
C SER A 70 -3.09 0.27 -12.99
N SER A 71 -4.03 0.51 -12.09
CA SER A 71 -4.54 1.86 -11.85
C SER A 71 -4.80 1.98 -10.36
N PRO A 72 -3.84 2.53 -9.58
CA PRO A 72 -3.94 2.61 -8.13
C PRO A 72 -5.22 3.30 -7.65
N GLU A 73 -5.70 4.32 -8.36
CA GLU A 73 -6.94 5.04 -8.02
C GLU A 73 -8.17 4.14 -8.16
N SER A 74 -8.28 3.38 -9.25
CA SER A 74 -9.40 2.47 -9.46
C SER A 74 -9.34 1.24 -8.55
N GLU A 75 -8.13 0.80 -8.18
CA GLU A 75 -7.92 -0.25 -7.16
C GLU A 75 -8.33 0.24 -5.78
N PHE A 76 -7.96 1.47 -5.40
CA PHE A 76 -8.43 2.09 -4.17
C PHE A 76 -9.95 2.16 -4.13
N SER A 77 -10.59 2.61 -5.22
CA SER A 77 -12.05 2.62 -5.33
C SER A 77 -12.64 1.22 -5.24
N ALA A 78 -12.03 0.20 -5.86
CA ALA A 78 -12.51 -1.18 -5.75
C ALA A 78 -12.48 -1.69 -4.30
N ILE A 79 -11.45 -1.31 -3.52
CA ILE A 79 -11.31 -1.70 -2.12
C ILE A 79 -12.24 -0.88 -1.21
N PHE A 80 -12.31 0.44 -1.36
CA PHE A 80 -12.87 1.35 -0.34
C PHE A 80 -14.17 2.06 -0.74
N ASN A 81 -14.70 1.89 -1.96
CA ASN A 81 -16.00 2.48 -2.33
C ASN A 81 -17.17 1.86 -1.55
N ASP A 82 -17.05 0.61 -1.07
CA ASP A 82 -18.02 0.06 -0.11
C ASP A 82 -17.71 0.65 1.28
N PRO A 83 -18.62 1.43 1.87
CA PRO A 83 -18.42 2.01 3.21
C PRO A 83 -18.18 0.96 4.29
N LYS A 84 -18.64 -0.28 4.06
CA LYS A 84 -18.38 -1.40 4.97
C LYS A 84 -16.91 -1.74 5.07
N ASN A 85 -16.07 -1.35 4.11
CA ASN A 85 -14.64 -1.61 4.08
C ASN A 85 -13.81 -0.57 4.84
N GLN A 86 -14.43 0.48 5.38
CA GLN A 86 -13.75 1.47 6.23
C GLN A 86 -13.07 0.82 7.45
N TYR A 87 -13.65 -0.27 7.99
CA TYR A 87 -13.04 -1.04 9.09
C TYR A 87 -11.64 -1.56 8.77
N LEU A 88 -11.29 -1.74 7.48
CA LEU A 88 -9.96 -2.18 7.07
C LEU A 88 -8.91 -1.13 7.42
N LEU A 89 -9.25 0.16 7.43
CA LEU A 89 -8.35 1.22 7.89
C LEU A 89 -8.41 1.35 9.41
N ASP A 90 -9.62 1.33 9.98
CA ASP A 90 -9.84 1.62 11.40
C ASP A 90 -9.36 0.50 12.34
N ASN A 91 -9.24 -0.75 11.85
CA ASN A 91 -8.89 -1.94 12.66
C ASN A 91 -7.64 -2.66 12.16
N THR A 92 -6.79 -1.99 11.37
CA THR A 92 -5.51 -2.56 10.95
C THR A 92 -4.52 -2.56 12.12
N GLY A 93 -4.36 -3.70 12.78
CA GLY A 93 -3.27 -3.92 13.74
C GLY A 93 -1.91 -4.05 13.05
N ALA A 94 -0.83 -4.18 13.83
CA ALA A 94 0.54 -4.30 13.31
C ALA A 94 0.74 -5.44 12.28
N ALA A 95 -0.07 -6.50 12.37
CA ALA A 95 -0.04 -7.60 11.40
C ALA A 95 -0.55 -7.21 10.00
N GLY A 96 -1.33 -6.13 9.87
CA GLY A 96 -2.01 -5.78 8.63
C GLY A 96 -3.23 -6.65 8.33
N ILE A 97 -3.94 -6.30 7.27
CA ILE A 97 -5.04 -7.07 6.70
C ILE A 97 -4.72 -7.34 5.23
N SER A 98 -4.94 -8.57 4.77
CA SER A 98 -4.79 -8.93 3.35
C SER A 98 -6.09 -9.55 2.86
N GLY A 99 -6.43 -9.30 1.60
CA GLY A 99 -7.68 -9.75 1.02
C GLY A 99 -7.65 -9.77 -0.49
N ILE A 100 -8.77 -10.19 -1.08
CA ILE A 100 -9.01 -10.16 -2.52
C ILE A 100 -10.26 -9.32 -2.74
N VAL A 101 -10.21 -8.43 -3.73
CA VAL A 101 -11.39 -7.70 -4.20
C VAL A 101 -11.52 -7.85 -5.71
N LEU A 102 -12.72 -7.67 -6.24
CA LEU A 102 -12.98 -7.70 -7.68
C LEU A 102 -13.00 -6.27 -8.22
N LYS A 103 -12.08 -5.97 -9.12
CA LYS A 103 -12.07 -4.75 -9.93
C LYS A 103 -12.47 -5.15 -11.35
N GLU A 104 -13.65 -4.75 -11.81
CA GLU A 104 -14.13 -5.07 -13.16
C GLU A 104 -14.09 -6.58 -13.51
N ASN A 105 -14.48 -7.43 -12.54
CA ASN A 105 -14.39 -8.90 -12.57
C ASN A 105 -12.95 -9.47 -12.60
N GLN A 106 -11.92 -8.63 -12.47
CA GLN A 106 -10.55 -9.07 -12.27
C GLN A 106 -10.25 -9.13 -10.76
N PRO A 107 -9.83 -10.28 -10.22
CA PRO A 107 -9.44 -10.39 -8.83
C PRO A 107 -8.10 -9.67 -8.63
N ILE A 108 -8.06 -8.73 -7.69
CA ILE A 108 -6.84 -8.10 -7.20
C ILE A 108 -6.56 -8.57 -5.78
N LEU A 109 -5.32 -8.97 -5.52
CA LEU A 109 -4.83 -9.26 -4.18
C LEU A 109 -4.30 -7.96 -3.58
N PHE A 110 -4.74 -7.61 -2.37
CA PHE A 110 -4.30 -6.40 -1.69
C PHE A 110 -3.85 -6.69 -0.26
N THR A 111 -3.05 -5.78 0.29
CA THR A 111 -2.71 -5.76 1.70
C THR A 111 -2.69 -4.33 2.23
N VAL A 112 -3.25 -4.14 3.41
CA VAL A 112 -3.24 -2.89 4.18
C VAL A 112 -2.33 -3.11 5.38
N LYS A 113 -1.39 -2.20 5.63
CA LYS A 113 -0.50 -2.23 6.78
C LYS A 113 -0.37 -0.83 7.38
N PRO A 114 -0.24 -0.73 8.71
CA PRO A 114 0.05 0.54 9.33
C PRO A 114 1.47 0.96 8.95
N ILE A 115 1.67 2.25 8.71
CA ILE A 115 3.01 2.80 8.50
C ILE A 115 3.60 3.04 9.89
N LEU A 116 4.68 2.35 10.20
CA LEU A 116 5.39 2.38 11.47
C LEU A 116 6.86 2.78 11.23
N THR A 117 7.52 3.22 12.28
CA THR A 117 8.99 3.34 12.30
C THR A 117 9.64 1.97 12.14
N SER A 118 10.95 1.97 11.89
CA SER A 118 11.74 0.73 11.83
C SER A 118 11.70 -0.06 13.15
N ASP A 119 11.50 0.63 14.28
CA ASP A 119 11.32 0.04 15.62
C ASP A 119 9.87 -0.42 15.91
N ILE A 120 8.99 -0.43 14.90
CA ILE A 120 7.58 -0.86 15.02
C ILE A 120 6.79 0.08 15.96
N GLU A 121 7.12 1.36 15.95
CA GLU A 121 6.38 2.41 16.66
C GLU A 121 5.51 3.21 15.69
N GLY A 122 4.30 3.60 16.11
CA GLY A 122 3.39 4.33 15.24
C GLY A 122 2.11 4.77 15.93
N PRO A 123 1.13 5.28 15.15
CA PRO A 123 -0.14 5.78 15.67
C PRO A 123 -0.98 4.71 16.38
#